data_AF-A0A520H3K3-F1
#
_entry.id   AF-A0A520H3K3-F1
#
_cell.length_a   1.000
_cell.length_b   1.000
_cell.length_c   1.000
_cell.angle_alpha   90.00
_cell.angle_beta   90.00
_cell.angle_gamma   90.00
#
_symmetry.space_group_name_H-M   'P 1'
#
loop_
_entity.id
_entity.type
_entity.pdbx_description
1 polymer ?
#
loop_
_entity_poly.entity_id
_entity_poly.type
_entity_poly.pdbx_seq_one_letter_code
_entity_poly.pdbx_strand_id
1 'polypeptide(L)'
;MSRALGWLGIVRLGLVQSAIGAIVMLATSLLNRVMVVEYALPAALPAGLVAWHYAVQLTRPLWGHGSDHGRRRTPVILLGMATLATGALLAVGAVALLAVGAAGTPLLALLATRAAPP
;
A
#
# COMPACT_ATOMS: atom_id res chain seq x y z
N MET A 1 36.44 -11.69 0.02
CA MET A 1 36.14 -11.32 -1.39
C MET A 1 34.67 -11.61 -1.67
N SER A 2 33.84 -10.57 -1.78
CA SER A 2 32.45 -10.70 -2.22
C SER A 2 32.46 -11.05 -3.72
N ARG A 3 31.91 -12.19 -4.13
CA ARG A 3 31.69 -12.45 -5.56
C ARG A 3 30.81 -11.33 -6.12
N ALA A 4 31.21 -10.75 -7.24
CA ALA A 4 30.40 -9.75 -7.94
C ALA A 4 29.02 -10.33 -8.29
N LEU A 5 27.99 -9.47 -8.28
CA LEU A 5 26.64 -9.85 -8.69
C LEU A 5 26.66 -10.25 -10.17
N GLY A 6 26.36 -11.50 -10.48
CA GLY A 6 26.17 -11.95 -11.86
C GLY A 6 24.83 -11.45 -12.44
N TRP A 7 24.69 -11.52 -13.76
CA TRP A 7 23.47 -11.10 -14.49
C TRP A 7 22.17 -11.68 -13.94
N LEU A 8 22.14 -12.96 -13.57
CA LEU A 8 20.98 -13.59 -12.92
C LEU A 8 20.62 -12.94 -11.57
N GLY A 9 21.61 -12.49 -10.81
CA GLY A 9 21.40 -11.76 -9.57
C GLY A 9 20.78 -10.38 -9.80
N ILE A 10 21.23 -9.68 -10.85
CA ILE A 10 20.68 -8.37 -11.25
C ILE A 10 19.21 -8.53 -11.66
N VAL A 11 18.90 -9.49 -12.53
CA VAL A 11 17.52 -9.74 -12.97
C VAL A 11 16.61 -10.06 -11.78
N ARG A 12 17.06 -10.94 -10.87
CA ARG A 12 16.28 -11.28 -9.67
C ARG A 12 15.98 -10.06 -8.80
N LEU A 13 16.97 -9.19 -8.57
CA LEU A 13 16.79 -7.97 -7.79
C LEU A 13 15.91 -6.94 -8.52
N GLY A 14 16.03 -6.85 -9.85
CA GLY A 14 15.19 -6.00 -10.70
C GLY A 14 13.71 -6.41 -10.66
N LEU A 15 13.43 -7.71 -10.67
CA LEU A 15 12.06 -8.23 -10.50
C LEU A 15 11.48 -7.88 -9.13
N VAL A 16 12.27 -8.02 -8.06
CA VAL A 16 11.85 -7.61 -6.71
C VAL A 16 11.56 -6.12 -6.65
N GLN A 17 12.44 -5.27 -7.21
CA GLN A 17 12.21 -3.82 -7.25
C GLN A 17 10.96 -3.45 -8.06
N SER A 18 10.73 -4.12 -9.19
CA SER A 18 9.53 -3.91 -10.01
C SER A 18 8.26 -4.26 -9.23
N ALA A 19 8.27 -5.38 -8.48
CA ALA A 19 7.16 -5.76 -7.63
C ALA A 19 6.90 -4.76 -6.50
N ILE A 20 7.95 -4.26 -5.83
CA ILE A 20 7.84 -3.21 -4.81
C ILE A 20 7.20 -1.96 -5.41
N GLY A 21 7.70 -1.50 -6.57
CA GLY A 21 7.18 -0.33 -7.27
C GLY A 21 5.71 -0.47 -7.64
N ALA A 22 5.31 -1.63 -8.18
CA ALA A 22 3.93 -1.90 -8.55
C ALA A 22 2.98 -1.87 -7.35
N ILE A 23 3.34 -2.53 -6.24
CA ILE A 23 2.50 -2.55 -5.03
C ILE A 23 2.40 -1.15 -4.42
N VAL A 24 3.50 -0.41 -4.36
CA VAL A 24 3.50 0.96 -3.82
C VAL A 24 2.63 1.86 -4.68
N MET A 25 2.73 1.79 -6.02
CA MET A 25 1.90 2.58 -6.93
C MET A 25 0.41 2.28 -6.78
N LEU A 26 0.05 1.01 -6.56
CA LEU A 26 -1.33 0.62 -6.27
C LEU A 26 -1.86 1.34 -5.02
N ALA A 27 -1.06 1.39 -3.94
CA ALA A 27 -1.48 2.03 -2.69
C ALA A 27 -1.54 3.56 -2.78
N THR A 28 -0.54 4.18 -3.42
CA THR A 28 -0.41 5.66 -3.44
C THR A 28 -1.21 6.33 -4.54
N SER A 29 -1.51 5.61 -5.63
CA SER A 29 -2.30 6.14 -6.76
C SER A 29 -3.69 5.53 -6.81
N LEU A 30 -3.81 4.22 -7.04
CA LEU A 30 -5.12 3.59 -7.29
C LEU A 30 -6.02 3.66 -6.06
N LEU A 31 -5.57 3.18 -4.90
CA LEU A 31 -6.40 3.17 -3.69
C LEU A 31 -6.73 4.58 -3.20
N ASN A 32 -5.80 5.52 -3.31
CA ASN A 32 -6.05 6.93 -3.01
C ASN A 32 -7.21 7.48 -3.86
N ARG A 33 -7.17 7.25 -5.17
CA ARG A 33 -8.25 7.65 -6.09
C ARG A 33 -9.57 6.99 -5.70
N VAL A 34 -9.60 5.65 -5.62
CA VAL A 34 -10.79 4.84 -5.31
C VAL A 34 -11.47 5.27 -4.01
N MET A 35 -10.70 5.55 -2.97
CA MET A 35 -11.25 6.01 -1.70
C MET A 35 -11.96 7.37 -1.83
N VAL A 36 -11.34 8.35 -2.50
CA VAL A 36 -11.88 9.73 -2.56
C VAL A 36 -12.92 9.90 -3.64
N VAL A 37 -12.63 9.45 -4.86
CA VAL A 37 -13.43 9.74 -6.04
C VAL A 37 -14.57 8.75 -6.18
N GLU A 38 -14.29 7.45 -6.07
CA GLU A 38 -15.28 6.42 -6.29
C GLU A 38 -16.14 6.14 -5.05
N TYR A 39 -15.54 6.14 -3.84
CA TYR A 39 -16.27 5.85 -2.60
C TYR A 39 -16.66 7.09 -1.79
N ALA A 40 -16.33 8.29 -2.28
CA ALA A 40 -16.64 9.56 -1.62
C ALA A 40 -16.19 9.62 -0.14
N LEU A 41 -15.13 8.89 0.21
CA LEU A 41 -14.57 8.92 1.55
C LEU A 41 -13.87 10.27 1.80
N PRO A 42 -13.82 10.74 3.06
CA PRO A 42 -13.10 11.96 3.39
C PRO A 42 -11.64 11.88 2.95
N ALA A 43 -11.17 12.87 2.18
CA ALA A 43 -9.79 12.93 1.69
C ALA A 43 -8.72 12.93 2.81
N ALA A 44 -9.11 13.29 4.03
CA ALA A 44 -8.27 13.17 5.21
C ALA A 44 -7.85 11.72 5.50
N LEU A 45 -8.66 10.72 5.14
CA LEU A 45 -8.32 9.29 5.34
C LEU A 45 -7.09 8.87 4.54
N PRO A 46 -7.06 8.98 3.20
CA PRO A 46 -5.86 8.64 2.45
C PRO A 46 -4.68 9.56 2.75
N ALA A 47 -4.92 10.86 3.03
CA ALA A 47 -3.85 11.76 3.44
C ALA A 47 -3.19 11.31 4.75
N GLY A 48 -3.98 10.86 5.74
CA GLY A 48 -3.48 10.29 6.98
C GLY A 48 -2.70 9.00 6.78
N LEU A 49 -3.15 8.12 5.87
CA LEU A 49 -2.42 6.91 5.49
C LEU A 49 -1.07 7.21 4.83
N VAL A 50 -1.01 8.23 3.96
CA VAL A 50 0.24 8.70 3.35
C VAL A 50 1.18 9.30 4.41
N ALA A 51 0.65 10.10 5.33
CA ALA A 51 1.44 10.63 6.45
C ALA A 51 2.01 9.50 7.33
N TRP A 52 1.20 8.48 7.64
CA TRP A 52 1.65 7.29 8.36
C TRP A 52 2.74 6.54 7.60
N HIS A 53 2.58 6.38 6.28
CA HIS A 53 3.61 5.78 5.43
C HIS A 53 4.95 6.53 5.54
N TYR A 54 4.94 7.87 5.48
CA TYR A 54 6.15 8.68 5.68
C TYR A 54 6.72 8.56 7.09
N ALA A 55 5.88 8.46 8.13
CA ALA A 55 6.33 8.22 9.49
C ALA A 55 7.07 6.87 9.60
N VAL A 56 6.55 5.81 8.99
CA VAL A 56 7.22 4.50 8.95
C VAL A 56 8.54 4.57 8.19
N GLN A 57 8.69 5.44 7.18
CA GLN A 57 9.96 5.60 6.47
C GLN A 57 11.10 6.11 7.37
N LEU A 58 10.81 6.74 8.50
CA LEU A 58 11.85 7.10 9.48
C LEU A 58 12.58 5.89 10.06
N THR A 59 12.00 4.68 9.95
CA THR A 59 12.65 3.44 10.40
C THR A 59 13.71 2.92 9.44
N ARG A 60 13.80 3.44 8.20
CA ARG A 60 14.75 2.98 7.15
C ARG A 60 16.21 2.85 7.62
N PRO A 61 16.76 3.78 8.44
CA PRO A 61 18.13 3.65 8.95
C PRO A 61 18.34 2.41 9.82
N LEU A 62 17.35 2.05 10.64
CA LEU A 62 17.43 0.90 11.55
C LEU A 62 17.49 -0.41 10.76
N TRP A 63 16.64 -0.56 9.75
CA TRP A 63 16.61 -1.74 8.88
C TRP A 63 17.90 -1.88 8.05
N GLY A 64 18.46 -0.76 7.58
CA GLY A 64 19.75 -0.75 6.88
C GLY A 64 20.89 -1.22 7.78
N HIS A 65 21.00 -0.62 8.98
CA HIS A 65 22.03 -0.97 9.95
C HIS A 65 21.92 -2.45 10.42
N GLY A 66 20.70 -2.90 10.72
CA GLY A 66 20.45 -4.30 11.11
C GLY A 66 20.78 -5.31 9.99
N SER A 67 20.46 -4.98 8.75
CA SER A 67 20.79 -5.84 7.60
C SER A 67 22.30 -5.94 7.35
N ASP A 68 23.07 -4.90 7.63
CA ASP A 68 24.52 -4.90 7.42
C ASP A 68 25.28 -5.60 8.56
N HIS A 69 24.79 -5.51 9.81
CA HIS A 69 25.33 -6.29 10.93
C HIS A 69 25.19 -7.80 10.72
N GLY A 70 24.06 -8.26 10.16
CA GLY A 70 23.80 -9.68 9.91
C GLY A 70 24.50 -10.28 8.68
N ARG A 71 25.23 -9.48 7.88
CA ARG A 71 25.92 -9.88 6.62
C ARG A 71 25.06 -10.62 5.58
N ARG A 72 23.73 -10.67 5.75
CA ARG A 72 22.77 -11.39 4.88
C ARG A 72 21.54 -10.51 4.62
N ARG A 73 21.47 -9.96 3.41
CA ARG A 73 20.39 -9.04 2.97
C ARG A 73 19.13 -9.77 2.47
N THR A 74 19.30 -10.97 1.95
CA THR A 74 18.22 -11.81 1.39
C THR A 74 17.05 -12.06 2.36
N PRO A 75 17.25 -12.45 3.64
CA PRO A 75 16.12 -12.66 4.56
C PRO A 75 15.36 -11.37 4.86
N VAL A 76 16.05 -10.22 4.96
CA VAL A 76 15.41 -8.91 5.18
C VAL A 76 14.56 -8.51 3.96
N ILE A 77 15.05 -8.77 2.74
CA ILE A 77 14.29 -8.53 1.50
C ILE A 77 13.03 -9.41 1.46
N LEU A 78 13.15 -10.70 1.77
CA LEU A 78 12.02 -11.64 1.80
C LEU A 78 10.97 -11.23 2.83
N LEU A 79 11.40 -10.87 4.04
CA LEU A 79 10.51 -10.39 5.09
C LEU A 79 9.80 -9.09 4.65
N GLY A 80 10.55 -8.15 4.06
CA GLY A 80 9.99 -6.92 3.51
C GLY A 80 8.93 -7.20 2.45
N MET A 81 9.23 -8.07 1.48
CA MET A 81 8.29 -8.44 0.41
C MET A 81 7.04 -9.15 0.95
N ALA A 82 7.20 -10.08 1.90
CA ALA A 82 6.07 -10.79 2.50
C ALA A 82 5.13 -9.81 3.22
N THR A 83 5.69 -8.91 4.03
CA THR A 83 4.94 -7.84 4.71
C THR A 83 4.23 -6.92 3.70
N LEU A 84 4.93 -6.51 2.65
CA LEU A 84 4.39 -5.58 1.64
C LEU A 84 3.25 -6.22 0.83
N ALA A 85 3.43 -7.45 0.38
CA ALA A 85 2.41 -8.20 -0.37
C ALA A 85 1.18 -8.49 0.49
N THR A 86 1.38 -8.94 1.73
CA THR A 86 0.27 -9.23 2.66
C THR A 86 -0.48 -7.95 3.01
N GLY A 87 0.24 -6.86 3.31
CA GLY A 87 -0.36 -5.55 3.58
C GLY A 87 -1.17 -5.03 2.41
N ALA A 88 -0.70 -5.22 1.16
CA ALA A 88 -1.44 -4.82 -0.03
C ALA A 88 -2.72 -5.64 -0.21
N LEU A 89 -2.68 -6.95 -0.02
CA LEU A 89 -3.87 -7.81 -0.08
C LEU A 89 -4.90 -7.41 0.98
N LEU A 90 -4.45 -7.17 2.21
CA LEU A 90 -5.31 -6.70 3.30
C LEU A 90 -5.89 -5.32 3.01
N ALA A 91 -5.10 -4.39 2.46
CA ALA A 91 -5.57 -3.05 2.12
C ALA A 91 -6.62 -3.08 1.01
N VAL A 92 -6.37 -3.84 -0.07
CA VAL A 92 -7.35 -4.02 -1.16
C VAL A 92 -8.63 -4.65 -0.63
N GLY A 93 -8.52 -5.69 0.20
CA GLY A 93 -9.67 -6.34 0.84
C GLY A 93 -10.46 -5.38 1.73
N ALA A 94 -9.79 -4.61 2.58
CA ALA A 94 -10.42 -3.63 3.47
C ALA A 94 -11.15 -2.53 2.68
N VAL A 95 -10.51 -1.98 1.65
CA VAL A 95 -11.12 -0.97 0.78
C VAL A 95 -12.32 -1.55 0.00
N ALA A 96 -12.23 -2.80 -0.46
CA ALA A 96 -13.36 -3.48 -1.10
C ALA A 96 -14.54 -3.71 -0.12
N LEU A 97 -14.26 -4.03 1.14
CA LEU A 97 -15.30 -4.16 2.17
C LEU A 97 -15.98 -2.83 2.47
N LEU A 98 -15.20 -1.73 2.53
CA LEU A 98 -15.76 -0.38 2.65
C LEU A 98 -16.71 -0.04 1.49
N ALA A 99 -16.42 -0.52 0.28
CA ALA A 99 -17.28 -0.33 -0.88
C ALA A 99 -18.69 -0.91 -0.69
N VAL A 100 -18.79 -2.09 -0.07
CA VAL A 100 -20.07 -2.76 0.17
C VAL A 100 -20.95 -1.96 1.13
N GLY A 101 -20.36 -1.38 2.18
CA GLY A 101 -21.06 -0.49 3.10
C GLY A 101 -21.36 0.90 2.49
N ALA A 102 -20.42 1.42 1.69
CA ALA A 102 -20.53 2.72 1.04
C ALA A 102 -21.47 2.72 -0.17
N ALA A 103 -21.83 1.58 -0.75
CA ALA A 103 -22.85 1.52 -1.81
C ALA A 103 -24.27 1.81 -1.27
N GLY A 104 -24.51 1.57 0.02
CA GLY A 104 -25.79 1.86 0.67
C GLY A 104 -26.04 3.35 0.94
N THR A 105 -24.98 4.12 1.22
CA THR A 105 -25.08 5.55 1.55
C THR A 105 -25.50 6.48 0.40
N PRO A 106 -25.03 6.36 -0.86
CA PRO A 106 -25.50 7.19 -1.96
C PRO A 106 -26.92 6.82 -2.37
N LEU A 107 -27.31 5.53 -2.30
CA LEU A 107 -28.69 5.12 -2.57
C LEU A 107 -29.65 5.66 -1.50
N LEU A 108 -29.28 5.57 -0.21
CA LEU A 108 -30.06 6.16 0.88
C LEU A 108 -30.09 7.69 0.83
N ALA A 109 -29.00 8.35 0.43
CA ALA A 109 -28.98 9.80 0.24
C ALA A 109 -29.84 10.24 -0.96
N LEU A 110 -29.85 9.48 -2.06
CA LEU A 110 -30.73 9.70 -3.20
C LEU A 110 -32.20 9.44 -2.86
N LEU A 111 -32.49 8.45 -2.02
CA LEU A 111 -33.85 8.17 -1.55
C LEU A 111 -34.33 9.21 -0.51
N ALA A 112 -33.45 9.67 0.38
CA ALA A 112 -33.76 10.70 1.36
C ALA A 112 -34.01 12.07 0.71
N THR A 113 -33.25 12.43 -0.33
CA THR A 113 -33.46 13.67 -1.11
C THR A 113 -34.74 13.65 -1.94
N ARG A 114 -35.31 12.47 -2.23
CA ARG A 114 -36.60 12.30 -2.94
C ARG A 114 -37.81 12.29 -2.00
N ALA A 115 -37.61 12.17 -0.68
CA ALA A 115 -38.67 12.01 0.32
C ALA A 115 -39.00 13.30 1.09
N ALA A 116 -38.34 14.43 0.82
CA ALA A 116 -38.69 15.72 1.41
C ALA A 116 -39.87 16.35 0.63
N PRO A 117 -41.08 16.46 1.21
CA PRO A 117 -42.14 17.28 0.62
C PRO A 117 -41.84 18.78 0.78
N PRO A 118 -42.40 19.65 -0.08
CA PRO A 118 -42.23 21.11 -0.02
C PRO A 118 -42.85 21.74 1.23
#